data_AF-A0A8S2FDU6-F1
#
_entry.id   AF-A0A8S2FDU6-F1
#
_cell.length_a   1.000
_cell.length_b   1.000
_cell.length_c   1.000
_cell.angle_alpha   90.00
_cell.angle_beta   90.00
_cell.angle_gamma   90.00
#
_symmetry.space_group_name_H-M   'P 1'
#
loop_
_entity.id
_entity.type
_entity.pdbx_description
1 polymer ?
#
loop_
_entity_poly.entity_id
_entity_poly.type
_entity_poly.pdbx_seq_one_letter_code
_entity_poly.pdbx_strand_id
1 'polypeptide(L)'
;DFEQAQKGWLKLIRKLEDAKKLSDEAKEKLTKSEPANRAIQSDSGVSDEQKRKVKETVETLKKESAAQESKFNQLNEDMNNARPEYEKNMTTVLNRTHEFEKNRLEFFKQMFQDYHDSLFRIKPENLEKASTDFKKALESHNSTKDIAWWNSTYGTGSSAGPKFEGTINT
;
A
#
# COMPACT_ATOMS: atom_id res chain seq x y z
N ASP A 1 6.05 -14.08 -7.88
CA ASP A 1 7.07 -13.37 -7.06
C ASP A 1 6.52 -12.18 -6.31
N PHE A 2 5.89 -11.19 -6.98
CA PHE A 2 5.25 -10.07 -6.26
C PHE A 2 4.21 -10.53 -5.24
N GLU A 3 3.32 -11.48 -5.61
CA GLU A 3 2.36 -12.08 -4.68
C GLU A 3 3.01 -12.68 -3.43
N GLN A 4 4.15 -13.36 -3.62
CA GLN A 4 4.88 -13.97 -2.51
C GLN A 4 5.57 -12.92 -1.63
N ALA A 5 6.17 -11.89 -2.23
CA ALA A 5 6.83 -10.78 -1.54
C ALA A 5 5.84 -9.95 -0.69
N GLN A 6 4.58 -9.80 -1.14
CA GLN A 6 3.55 -9.05 -0.43
C GLN A 6 2.66 -9.90 0.50
N LYS A 7 2.73 -11.23 0.43
CA LYS A 7 1.81 -12.13 1.15
C LYS A 7 1.78 -11.89 2.66
N GLY A 8 2.95 -11.75 3.28
CA GLY A 8 3.06 -11.49 4.72
C GLY A 8 2.48 -10.14 5.11
N TRP A 9 2.78 -9.11 4.31
CA TRP A 9 2.28 -7.75 4.48
C TRP A 9 0.75 -7.67 4.39
N LEU A 10 0.16 -8.27 3.34
CA LEU A 10 -1.31 -8.33 3.18
C LEU A 10 -2.01 -9.05 4.34
N LYS A 11 -1.37 -10.07 4.92
CA LYS A 11 -1.91 -10.77 6.10
C LYS A 11 -1.92 -9.87 7.34
N LEU A 12 -0.90 -9.03 7.52
CA LEU A 12 -0.85 -8.05 8.61
C LEU A 12 -1.88 -6.94 8.42
N ILE A 13 -2.01 -6.40 7.20
CA ILE A 13 -3.05 -5.40 6.87
C ILE A 13 -4.45 -5.91 7.25
N ARG A 14 -4.83 -7.11 6.81
CA ARG A 14 -6.16 -7.66 7.12
C ARG A 14 -6.40 -7.79 8.62
N LYS A 15 -5.40 -8.24 9.38
CA LYS A 15 -5.49 -8.33 10.84
C LYS A 15 -5.66 -6.96 11.49
N LEU A 16 -4.94 -5.95 10.99
CA LEU A 16 -5.03 -4.58 11.49
C LEU A 16 -6.40 -3.97 11.20
N GLU A 17 -6.94 -4.18 9.99
CA GLU A 17 -8.29 -3.75 9.60
C GLU A 17 -9.36 -4.38 10.50
N ASP A 18 -9.27 -5.70 10.73
CA ASP A 18 -10.17 -6.40 11.65
C ASP A 18 -10.06 -5.86 13.08
N ALA A 19 -8.85 -5.61 13.57
CA ALA A 19 -8.64 -5.07 14.91
C ALA A 19 -9.13 -3.63 15.05
N LYS A 20 -8.98 -2.80 14.00
CA LYS A 20 -9.52 -1.44 13.94
C LYS A 20 -11.03 -1.47 14.07
N LYS A 21 -11.69 -2.30 13.26
CA LYS A 21 -13.14 -2.47 13.29
C LYS A 21 -13.63 -2.89 14.68
N LEU A 22 -13.00 -3.88 15.30
CA LEU A 22 -13.36 -4.33 16.65
C LEU A 22 -13.15 -3.25 17.72
N SER A 23 -12.06 -2.48 17.61
CA SER A 23 -11.81 -1.33 18.48
C SER A 23 -12.91 -0.27 18.33
N ASP A 24 -13.27 0.08 17.11
CA ASP A 24 -14.30 1.08 16.83
C ASP A 24 -15.69 0.63 17.33
N GLU A 25 -16.05 -0.63 17.10
CA GLU A 25 -17.30 -1.23 17.62
C GLU A 25 -17.35 -1.24 19.16
N ALA A 26 -16.23 -1.55 19.82
CA ALA A 26 -16.15 -1.55 21.29
C ALA A 26 -16.28 -0.13 21.86
N LYS A 27 -15.62 0.86 21.22
CA LYS A 27 -15.76 2.28 21.57
C LYS A 27 -17.20 2.75 21.39
N GLU A 28 -17.85 2.43 20.27
CA GLU A 28 -19.23 2.81 20.01
C GLU A 28 -20.21 2.22 21.04
N LYS A 29 -20.06 0.93 21.39
CA LYS A 29 -20.86 0.28 22.45
C LYS A 29 -20.68 0.99 23.80
N LEU A 30 -19.44 1.30 24.16
CA LEU A 30 -19.13 2.02 25.39
C LEU A 30 -19.82 3.39 25.40
N THR A 31 -19.62 4.20 24.36
CA THR A 31 -20.22 5.54 24.21
C THR A 31 -21.74 5.50 24.32
N LYS A 32 -22.41 4.49 23.74
CA LYS A 32 -23.87 4.32 23.85
C LYS A 32 -24.32 3.93 25.26
N SER A 33 -23.51 3.16 25.99
CA SER A 33 -23.85 2.67 27.34
C SER A 33 -23.68 3.73 28.44
N GLU A 34 -22.78 4.70 28.26
CA GLU A 34 -22.47 5.70 29.29
C GLU A 34 -23.65 6.64 29.64
N PRO A 35 -24.40 7.21 28.67
CA PRO A 35 -25.60 8.00 28.98
C PRO A 35 -26.68 7.20 29.68
N ALA A 36 -26.92 5.94 29.25
CA ALA A 36 -27.89 5.06 29.86
C ALA A 36 -27.52 4.72 31.32
N ASN A 37 -26.23 4.49 31.59
CA ASN A 37 -25.74 4.31 32.95
C ASN A 37 -25.96 5.57 33.79
N ARG A 38 -25.60 6.76 33.29
CA ARG A 38 -25.83 8.03 34.03
C ARG A 38 -27.29 8.22 34.40
N ALA A 39 -28.21 7.97 33.46
CA ALA A 39 -29.65 8.06 33.69
C ALA A 39 -30.12 7.09 34.79
N ILE A 40 -29.71 5.82 34.73
CA ILE A 40 -30.07 4.81 35.73
C ILE A 40 -29.47 5.10 37.11
N GLN A 41 -28.25 5.62 37.17
CA GLN A 41 -27.64 6.00 38.46
C GLN A 41 -28.39 7.17 39.12
N SER A 42 -28.92 8.11 38.33
CA SER A 42 -29.66 9.28 38.83
C SER A 42 -31.12 9.01 39.19
N ASP A 43 -31.68 7.88 38.79
CA ASP A 43 -33.09 7.54 39.02
C ASP A 43 -33.30 6.99 40.44
N SER A 44 -34.10 7.68 41.26
CA SER A 44 -34.46 7.24 42.62
C SER A 44 -35.49 6.10 42.65
N GLY A 45 -36.18 5.83 41.54
CA GLY A 45 -37.15 4.74 41.41
C GLY A 45 -36.55 3.38 41.03
N VAL A 46 -35.26 3.32 40.73
CA VAL A 46 -34.55 2.10 40.33
C VAL A 46 -33.83 1.46 41.52
N SER A 47 -33.91 0.13 41.62
CA SER A 47 -33.27 -0.61 42.71
C SER A 47 -31.74 -0.55 42.63
N ASP A 48 -31.08 -0.61 43.80
CA ASP A 48 -29.61 -0.61 43.89
C ASP A 48 -28.98 -1.78 43.14
N GLU A 49 -29.65 -2.93 43.08
CA GLU A 49 -29.20 -4.10 42.32
C GLU A 49 -29.18 -3.81 40.80
N GLN A 50 -30.21 -3.14 40.27
CA GLN A 50 -30.25 -2.72 38.87
C GLN A 50 -29.16 -1.68 38.56
N LYS A 51 -28.96 -0.71 39.46
CA LYS A 51 -27.89 0.30 39.34
C LYS A 51 -26.51 -0.37 39.32
N ARG A 52 -26.29 -1.34 40.20
CA ARG A 52 -25.05 -2.11 40.26
C ARG A 52 -24.81 -2.89 38.98
N LYS A 53 -25.81 -3.62 38.49
CA LYS A 53 -25.72 -4.43 37.26
C LYS A 53 -25.34 -3.61 36.03
N VAL A 54 -25.94 -2.43 35.86
CA VAL A 54 -25.62 -1.54 34.73
C VAL A 54 -24.22 -0.96 34.86
N LYS A 55 -23.80 -0.60 36.08
CA LYS A 55 -22.43 -0.15 36.35
C LYS A 55 -21.39 -1.22 36.01
N GLU A 56 -21.60 -2.47 36.45
CA GLU A 56 -20.71 -3.60 36.15
C GLU A 56 -20.65 -3.89 34.63
N THR A 57 -21.78 -3.71 33.93
CA THR A 57 -21.84 -3.82 32.46
C THR A 57 -20.95 -2.76 31.79
N VAL A 58 -21.07 -1.49 32.19
CA VAL A 58 -20.24 -0.40 31.64
C VAL A 58 -18.76 -0.60 31.97
N GLU A 59 -18.42 -1.04 33.17
CA GLU A 59 -17.03 -1.35 33.55
C GLU A 59 -16.45 -2.49 32.68
N THR A 60 -17.27 -3.48 32.33
CA THR A 60 -16.89 -4.56 31.41
C THR A 60 -16.64 -4.02 30.01
N LEU A 61 -17.53 -3.17 29.48
CA LEU A 61 -17.35 -2.52 28.17
C LEU A 61 -16.11 -1.63 28.12
N LYS A 62 -15.76 -0.94 29.23
CA LYS A 62 -14.51 -0.17 29.34
C LYS A 62 -13.27 -1.05 29.21
N LYS A 63 -13.25 -2.19 29.92
CA LYS A 63 -12.14 -3.16 29.82
C LYS A 63 -12.03 -3.74 28.41
N GLU A 64 -13.16 -4.08 27.80
CA GLU A 64 -13.20 -4.59 26.42
C GLU A 64 -12.67 -3.55 25.43
N SER A 65 -13.14 -2.30 25.50
CA SER A 65 -12.67 -1.20 24.64
C SER A 65 -11.16 -0.99 24.77
N ALA A 66 -10.62 -0.94 25.99
CA ALA A 66 -9.19 -0.78 26.22
C ALA A 66 -8.38 -1.97 25.68
N ALA A 67 -8.90 -3.20 25.81
CA ALA A 67 -8.25 -4.40 25.29
C ALA A 67 -8.19 -4.42 23.76
N GLN A 68 -9.29 -4.05 23.07
CA GLN A 68 -9.30 -3.98 21.60
C GLN A 68 -8.40 -2.86 21.08
N GLU A 69 -8.39 -1.70 21.73
CA GLU A 69 -7.49 -0.60 21.38
C GLU A 69 -6.02 -0.96 21.55
N SER A 70 -5.66 -1.63 22.66
CA SER A 70 -4.29 -2.13 22.87
C SER A 70 -3.88 -3.14 21.79
N LYS A 71 -4.78 -4.07 21.41
CA LYS A 71 -4.53 -5.03 20.35
C LYS A 71 -4.34 -4.37 18.98
N PHE A 72 -5.17 -3.37 18.66
CA PHE A 72 -5.04 -2.59 17.44
C PHE A 72 -3.69 -1.86 17.38
N ASN A 73 -3.29 -1.20 18.47
CA ASN A 73 -2.01 -0.49 18.56
C ASN A 73 -0.82 -1.45 18.40
N GLN A 74 -0.85 -2.62 19.04
CA GLN A 74 0.20 -3.64 18.87
C GLN A 74 0.32 -4.09 17.41
N LEU A 75 -0.80 -4.36 16.73
CA LEU A 75 -0.77 -4.75 15.31
C LEU A 75 -0.26 -3.61 14.41
N ASN A 76 -0.52 -2.36 14.78
CA ASN A 76 -0.01 -1.20 14.06
C ASN A 76 1.52 -1.09 14.20
N GLU A 77 2.06 -1.35 15.39
CA GLU A 77 3.50 -1.43 15.62
C GLU A 77 4.13 -2.61 14.86
N ASP A 78 3.53 -3.81 14.91
CA ASP A 78 3.98 -4.97 14.16
C ASP A 78 4.04 -4.68 12.65
N MET A 79 3.05 -3.94 12.12
CA MET A 79 3.03 -3.50 10.73
C MET A 79 4.17 -2.51 10.44
N ASN A 80 4.41 -1.53 11.29
CA ASN A 80 5.55 -0.61 11.11
C ASN A 80 6.90 -1.34 11.12
N ASN A 81 7.04 -2.35 11.98
CA ASN A 81 8.26 -3.17 12.09
C ASN A 81 8.45 -4.09 10.86
N ALA A 82 7.37 -4.61 10.28
CA ALA A 82 7.43 -5.47 9.10
C ALA A 82 7.64 -4.70 7.78
N ARG A 83 7.39 -3.38 7.77
CA ARG A 83 7.40 -2.53 6.57
C ARG A 83 8.74 -2.55 5.81
N PRO A 84 9.91 -2.40 6.45
CA PRO A 84 11.18 -2.35 5.73
C PRO A 84 11.47 -3.65 4.96
N GLU A 85 11.14 -4.80 5.55
CA GLU A 85 11.36 -6.11 4.92
C GLU A 85 10.38 -6.32 3.75
N TYR A 86 9.14 -5.87 3.89
CA TYR A 86 8.17 -5.86 2.77
C TYR A 86 8.67 -5.00 1.60
N GLU A 87 9.07 -3.74 1.87
CA GLU A 87 9.55 -2.81 0.84
C GLU A 87 10.80 -3.36 0.14
N LYS A 88 11.74 -3.94 0.89
CA LYS A 88 12.94 -4.59 0.35
C LYS A 88 12.61 -5.77 -0.57
N ASN A 89 11.70 -6.65 -0.16
CA ASN A 89 11.31 -7.81 -0.95
C ASN A 89 10.59 -7.40 -2.23
N MET A 90 9.66 -6.44 -2.16
CA MET A 90 8.99 -5.88 -3.34
C MET A 90 9.98 -5.21 -4.30
N THR A 91 10.93 -4.43 -3.78
CA THR A 91 11.98 -3.76 -4.56
C THR A 91 12.87 -4.76 -5.29
N THR A 92 13.19 -5.89 -4.66
CA THR A 92 14.01 -6.95 -5.28
C THR A 92 13.33 -7.54 -6.51
N VAL A 93 12.03 -7.86 -6.40
CA VAL A 93 11.26 -8.39 -7.55
C VAL A 93 11.11 -7.33 -8.65
N LEU A 94 10.91 -6.06 -8.27
CA LEU A 94 10.83 -4.94 -9.21
C LEU A 94 12.13 -4.76 -10.00
N ASN A 95 13.29 -4.76 -9.33
CA ASN A 95 14.59 -4.61 -9.99
C ASN A 95 14.85 -5.70 -11.01
N ARG A 96 14.53 -6.96 -10.70
CA ARG A 96 14.64 -8.07 -11.65
C ARG A 96 13.71 -7.89 -12.86
N THR A 97 12.52 -7.34 -12.62
CA THR A 97 11.57 -7.02 -13.71
C THR A 97 12.09 -5.89 -14.59
N HIS A 98 12.68 -4.85 -14.02
CA HIS A 98 13.35 -3.77 -14.76
C HIS A 98 14.53 -4.29 -15.59
N GLU A 99 15.33 -5.22 -15.06
CA GLU A 99 16.43 -5.83 -15.81
C GLU A 99 15.93 -6.62 -17.03
N PHE A 100 14.86 -7.40 -16.86
CA PHE A 100 14.23 -8.11 -17.98
C PHE A 100 13.71 -7.16 -19.05
N GLU A 101 13.02 -6.09 -18.65
CA GLU A 101 12.51 -5.09 -19.60
C GLU A 101 13.63 -4.32 -20.29
N LYS A 102 14.72 -4.00 -19.57
CA LYS A 102 15.92 -3.41 -20.17
C LYS A 102 16.44 -4.26 -21.32
N ASN A 103 16.59 -5.56 -21.09
CA ASN A 103 17.07 -6.49 -22.12
C ASN A 103 16.12 -6.55 -23.32
N ARG A 104 14.80 -6.53 -23.07
CA ARG A 104 13.80 -6.45 -24.13
C ARG A 104 13.93 -5.16 -24.94
N LEU A 105 14.03 -3.99 -24.30
CA LEU A 105 14.17 -2.70 -24.99
C LEU A 105 15.44 -2.62 -25.84
N GLU A 106 16.58 -3.05 -25.30
CA GLU A 106 17.84 -3.10 -26.06
C GLU A 106 17.74 -4.07 -27.25
N PHE A 107 17.06 -5.21 -27.09
CA PHE A 107 16.80 -6.14 -28.18
C PHE A 107 15.94 -5.49 -29.29
N PHE A 108 14.87 -4.79 -28.94
CA PHE A 108 14.05 -4.07 -29.93
C PHE A 108 14.86 -3.00 -30.66
N LYS A 109 15.70 -2.25 -29.93
CA LYS A 109 16.60 -1.26 -30.52
C LYS A 109 17.53 -1.89 -31.56
N GLN A 110 18.20 -2.98 -31.22
CA GLN A 110 19.08 -3.69 -32.15
C GLN A 110 18.31 -4.25 -33.36
N MET A 111 17.15 -4.86 -33.14
CA MET A 111 16.31 -5.38 -34.23
C MET A 111 15.92 -4.28 -35.22
N PHE A 112 15.54 -3.10 -34.73
CA PHE A 112 15.21 -1.97 -35.60
C PHE A 112 16.41 -1.42 -36.38
N GLN A 113 17.62 -1.46 -35.79
CA GLN A 113 18.85 -1.14 -36.50
C GLN A 113 19.13 -2.14 -37.62
N ASP A 114 19.00 -3.44 -37.34
CA ASP A 114 19.23 -4.50 -38.33
C ASP A 114 18.23 -4.40 -39.51
N TYR A 115 16.96 -4.13 -39.22
CA TYR A 115 15.94 -3.90 -40.25
C TYR A 115 16.25 -2.68 -41.10
N HIS A 116 16.62 -1.56 -40.47
CA HIS A 116 17.07 -0.38 -41.20
C HIS A 116 18.25 -0.72 -42.12
N ASP A 117 19.28 -1.38 -41.62
CA ASP A 117 20.46 -1.71 -42.43
C ASP A 117 20.19 -2.75 -43.53
N SER A 118 19.12 -3.53 -43.41
CA SER A 118 18.66 -4.44 -44.47
C SER A 118 17.87 -3.71 -45.58
N LEU A 119 17.02 -2.76 -45.21
CA LEU A 119 16.12 -2.05 -46.13
C LEU A 119 16.82 -0.94 -46.92
N PHE A 120 17.78 -0.26 -46.31
CA PHE A 120 18.42 0.93 -46.91
C PHE A 120 19.73 0.63 -47.67
N ARG A 121 19.98 -0.63 -48.06
CA ARG A 121 21.11 -1.00 -48.95
C ARG A 121 20.95 -0.51 -50.39
N ILE A 122 19.72 -0.23 -50.82
CA ILE A 122 19.42 0.34 -52.13
C ILE A 122 18.99 1.79 -51.88
N LYS A 123 19.87 2.75 -52.19
CA LYS A 123 19.72 4.17 -51.88
C LYS A 123 19.16 4.98 -53.06
N PRO A 124 17.84 5.18 -53.19
CA PRO A 124 17.34 6.33 -53.93
C PRO A 124 17.50 7.60 -53.07
N GLU A 125 17.92 8.72 -53.68
CA GLU A 125 18.22 10.00 -53.01
C GLU A 125 17.10 10.53 -52.09
N ASN A 126 15.85 10.11 -52.31
CA ASN A 126 14.68 10.53 -51.53
C ASN A 126 14.57 9.86 -50.14
N LEU A 127 15.37 8.83 -49.83
CA LEU A 127 15.32 8.07 -48.56
C LEU A 127 16.41 8.45 -47.54
N GLU A 128 17.42 9.23 -47.91
CA GLU A 128 18.55 9.61 -47.04
C GLU A 128 18.11 10.41 -45.80
N LYS A 129 17.17 11.35 -45.97
CA LYS A 129 16.64 12.12 -44.85
C LYS A 129 15.86 11.24 -43.86
N ALA A 130 15.01 10.34 -44.38
CA ALA A 130 14.23 9.42 -43.54
C ALA A 130 15.13 8.44 -42.76
N SER A 131 16.17 7.91 -43.41
CA SER A 131 17.22 7.09 -42.79
C SER A 131 17.95 7.84 -41.67
N THR A 132 18.36 9.09 -41.94
CA THR A 132 19.04 9.94 -40.94
C THR A 132 18.15 10.24 -39.73
N ASP A 133 16.90 10.62 -39.97
CA ASP A 133 15.94 10.93 -38.90
C ASP A 133 15.63 9.68 -38.06
N PHE A 134 15.51 8.50 -38.68
CA PHE A 134 15.30 7.24 -37.98
C PHE A 134 16.49 6.84 -37.09
N LYS A 135 17.73 6.96 -37.59
CA LYS A 135 18.93 6.71 -36.80
C LYS A 135 19.01 7.61 -35.57
N LYS A 136 18.76 8.92 -35.75
CA LYS A 136 18.73 9.88 -34.63
C LYS A 136 17.69 9.51 -33.58
N ALA A 137 16.49 9.11 -34.01
CA ALA A 137 15.45 8.66 -33.08
C ALA A 137 15.90 7.45 -32.25
N LEU A 138 16.49 6.43 -32.88
CA LEU A 138 17.03 5.26 -32.18
C LEU A 138 18.20 5.60 -31.24
N GLU A 139 19.10 6.49 -31.65
CA GLU A 139 20.22 6.94 -30.82
C GLU A 139 19.74 7.70 -29.59
N SER A 140 18.67 8.48 -29.72
CA SER A 140 18.05 9.20 -28.60
C SER A 140 17.35 8.30 -27.59
N HIS A 141 17.00 7.06 -27.96
CA HIS A 141 16.38 6.10 -27.03
C HIS A 141 17.37 5.68 -25.94
N ASN A 142 16.91 5.74 -24.68
CA ASN A 142 17.71 5.47 -23.51
C ASN A 142 16.90 4.66 -22.49
N SER A 143 17.16 3.35 -22.46
CA SER A 143 16.51 2.40 -21.55
C SER A 143 16.65 2.78 -20.07
N THR A 144 17.78 3.39 -19.68
CA THR A 144 18.00 3.86 -18.29
C THR A 144 17.04 4.99 -17.93
N LYS A 145 16.82 5.95 -18.83
CA LYS A 145 15.87 7.05 -18.60
C LYS A 145 14.44 6.54 -18.54
N ASP A 146 14.07 5.61 -19.41
CA ASP A 146 12.72 5.06 -19.46
C ASP A 146 12.41 4.26 -18.19
N ILE A 147 13.35 3.43 -17.72
CA ILE A 147 13.23 2.71 -16.45
C ILE A 147 13.18 3.68 -15.27
N ALA A 148 14.00 4.74 -15.27
CA ALA A 148 13.98 5.74 -14.21
C ALA A 148 12.64 6.48 -14.14
N TRP A 149 12.08 6.86 -15.29
CA TRP A 149 10.75 7.47 -15.38
C TRP A 149 9.64 6.52 -14.94
N TRP A 150 9.69 5.25 -15.36
CA TRP A 150 8.73 4.24 -14.91
C TRP A 150 8.81 4.05 -13.39
N ASN A 151 10.03 3.93 -12.85
CA ASN A 151 10.23 3.72 -11.42
C ASN A 151 9.79 4.92 -10.57
N SER A 152 9.96 6.15 -11.06
CA SER A 152 9.45 7.34 -10.36
C SER A 152 7.93 7.43 -10.41
N THR A 153 7.31 6.94 -11.49
CA THR A 153 5.86 7.05 -11.68
C THR A 153 5.09 5.91 -10.98
N TYR A 154 5.57 4.67 -11.11
CA TYR A 154 4.86 3.47 -10.68
C TYR A 154 5.69 2.55 -9.76
N GLY A 155 6.98 2.83 -9.59
CA GLY A 155 7.89 2.03 -8.78
C GLY A 155 8.11 2.59 -7.38
N THR A 156 9.28 2.28 -6.82
CA THR A 156 9.66 2.65 -5.45
C THR A 156 9.88 4.15 -5.25
N GLY A 157 10.04 4.90 -6.35
CA GLY A 157 10.14 6.36 -6.33
C GLY A 157 8.79 7.09 -6.28
N SER A 158 7.67 6.37 -6.40
CA SER A 158 6.35 6.97 -6.34
C SER A 158 5.95 7.31 -4.88
N SER A 159 5.26 8.43 -4.67
CA SER A 159 4.78 8.85 -3.35
C SER A 159 3.58 8.04 -2.82
N ALA A 160 3.13 7.03 -3.58
CA ALA A 160 1.89 6.29 -3.38
C ALA A 160 2.02 5.02 -2.51
N GLY A 161 3.03 4.96 -1.64
CA GLY A 161 3.09 3.89 -0.64
C GLY A 161 1.92 4.00 0.35
N PRO A 162 1.27 2.88 0.75
CA PRO A 162 0.21 2.92 1.75
C PRO A 162 0.74 3.54 3.05
N LYS A 163 0.08 4.62 3.49
CA LYS A 163 0.29 5.25 4.79
C LYS A 163 -0.95 5.00 5.62
N PHE A 164 -0.76 4.51 6.84
CA PHE A 164 -1.86 4.41 7.80
C PHE A 164 -2.24 5.83 8.23
N GLU A 165 -3.49 6.22 7.98
CA GLU A 165 -4.06 7.44 8.56
C GLU A 165 -4.44 7.12 10.01
N GLY A 166 -3.65 7.65 10.96
CA GLY A 166 -3.98 7.61 12.38
C GLY A 166 -5.32 8.28 12.64
N THR A 167 -6.02 7.82 13.69
CA THR A 167 -7.31 8.38 14.14
C THR A 167 -7.28 9.91 14.15
N ILE A 168 -8.22 10.50 13.41
CA ILE A 168 -8.56 11.91 13.53
C ILE A 168 -9.07 12.08 14.96
N ASN A 169 -8.31 12.79 15.80
CA ASN A 169 -8.81 13.25 17.08
C ASN A 169 -9.94 14.25 16.79
N THR A 170 -11.18 13.78 16.87
CA THR A 170 -12.38 14.61 16.99
C THR A 170 -12.63 14.96 18.44
#